data_AF-A0A443RXM3-F1
#
_entry.id   AF-A0A443RXM3-F1
#
_cell.length_a   1.000
_cell.length_b   1.000
_cell.length_c   1.000
_cell.angle_alpha   90.00
_cell.angle_beta   90.00
_cell.angle_gamma   90.00
#
_symmetry.space_group_name_H-M   'P 1'
#
loop_
_entity.id
_entity.type
_entity.pdbx_description
1 polymer ?
#
loop_
_entity_poly.entity_id
_entity_poly.type
_entity_poly.pdbx_seq_one_letter_code
_entity_poly.pdbx_strand_id
1 'polypeptide(L)'
;MKNTRSRRERKININIPIFKDEHTKSPFREYFGDKESDNCSKVDHIYMDSELFGVGCCCLQVTFQASDINEARILYDQLTPLCPILMASTAASPIHRGYLSDIDCRWKPKKNVAKNH
;
A
#
# COMPACT_ATOMS: atom_id res chain seq x y z
N MET A 1 -5.93 -12.65 -10.56
CA MET A 1 -5.63 -13.50 -9.40
C MET A 1 -5.02 -14.86 -9.74
N LYS A 2 -5.68 -15.78 -10.49
CA LYS A 2 -5.09 -17.13 -10.75
C LYS A 2 -3.71 -17.09 -11.43
N ASN A 3 -3.52 -16.20 -12.42
CA ASN A 3 -2.26 -16.09 -13.14
C ASN A 3 -1.11 -15.51 -12.29
N THR A 4 -1.37 -14.46 -11.50
CA THR A 4 -0.36 -13.87 -10.61
C THR A 4 0.06 -14.82 -9.51
N ARG A 5 -0.90 -15.57 -8.95
CA ARG A 5 -0.62 -16.62 -7.96
C ARG A 5 0.20 -17.76 -8.57
N SER A 6 -0.14 -18.19 -9.79
CA SER A 6 0.62 -19.22 -10.51
C SER A 6 2.07 -18.79 -10.77
N ARG A 7 2.29 -17.54 -11.18
CA ARG A 7 3.63 -17.00 -11.45
C ARG A 7 4.47 -16.76 -10.19
N ARG A 8 3.84 -16.39 -9.07
CA ARG A 8 4.54 -16.15 -7.80
C ARG A 8 4.76 -17.42 -6.99
N GLU A 9 4.04 -18.49 -7.32
CA GLU A 9 4.00 -19.76 -6.57
C GLU A 9 3.58 -19.61 -5.10
N ARG A 10 3.08 -18.43 -4.71
CA ARG A 10 2.63 -18.09 -3.35
C ARG A 10 1.54 -17.04 -3.38
N LYS A 11 0.73 -16.99 -2.33
CA LYS A 11 -0.25 -15.91 -2.12
C LYS A 11 0.47 -14.58 -1.99
N ILE A 12 -0.26 -13.51 -2.28
CA ILE A 12 0.27 -12.16 -2.13
C ILE A 12 0.26 -11.80 -0.67
N ASN A 13 1.34 -11.21 -0.18
CA ASN A 13 1.49 -10.85 1.21
C ASN A 13 1.65 -9.33 1.34
N ILE A 14 0.65 -8.68 1.92
CA ILE A 14 0.69 -7.25 2.23
C ILE A 14 0.63 -7.12 3.75
N ASN A 15 1.67 -6.49 4.31
CA ASN A 15 1.78 -6.22 5.74
C ASN A 15 1.75 -4.70 5.98
N ILE A 16 0.71 -4.24 6.67
CA ILE A 16 0.49 -2.82 7.00
C ILE A 16 0.62 -2.65 8.52
N PRO A 17 1.40 -1.68 9.03
CA PRO A 17 1.49 -1.48 10.48
C PRO A 17 0.11 -1.13 11.06
N ILE A 18 -0.25 -1.80 12.16
CA ILE A 18 -1.46 -1.47 12.90
C ILE A 18 -1.24 -0.21 13.73
N PHE A 19 -2.27 0.63 13.84
CA PHE A 19 -2.26 1.75 14.77
C PHE A 19 -2.30 1.23 16.21
N LYS A 20 -1.40 1.70 17.08
CA LYS A 20 -1.32 1.28 18.48
C LYS A 20 -2.16 2.21 19.35
N ASP A 21 -3.40 1.82 19.59
CA ASP A 21 -4.30 2.48 20.55
C ASP A 21 -4.13 1.91 21.97
N GLU A 22 -4.66 2.57 23.00
CA GLU A 22 -4.55 2.18 24.42
C GLU A 22 -5.06 0.75 24.70
N HIS A 23 -6.07 0.29 23.94
CA HIS A 23 -6.64 -1.05 24.05
C HIS A 23 -6.14 -2.04 22.99
N THR A 24 -5.15 -1.66 22.18
CA THR A 24 -4.61 -2.56 21.16
C THR A 24 -3.71 -3.60 21.82
N LYS A 25 -4.04 -4.89 21.62
CA LYS A 25 -3.21 -6.00 22.11
C LYS A 25 -1.81 -5.88 21.50
N SER A 26 -0.79 -5.76 22.36
CA SER A 26 0.62 -5.73 21.97
C SER A 26 1.33 -6.95 22.57
N PRO A 27 1.84 -7.89 21.76
CA PRO A 27 1.91 -7.87 20.31
C PRO A 27 0.57 -8.19 19.62
N PHE A 28 0.24 -7.44 18.57
CA PHE A 28 -0.91 -7.78 17.72
C PHE A 28 -0.51 -8.92 16.79
N ARG A 29 -1.20 -10.05 16.92
CA ARG A 29 -1.01 -11.23 16.08
C ARG A 29 -2.35 -11.87 15.75
N GLU A 30 -2.62 -12.01 14.46
CA GLU A 30 -3.77 -12.74 13.95
C GLU A 30 -3.35 -14.18 13.59
N TYR A 31 -4.23 -15.14 13.86
CA TYR A 31 -4.08 -16.54 13.46
C TYR A 31 -5.08 -16.84 12.35
N PHE A 32 -4.59 -17.28 11.20
CA PHE A 32 -5.40 -17.51 10.00
C PHE A 32 -5.73 -18.98 9.76
N GLY A 33 -5.09 -19.90 10.50
CA GLY A 33 -5.27 -21.36 10.34
C GLY A 33 -4.57 -21.94 9.10
N ASP A 34 -4.02 -21.09 8.24
CA ASP A 34 -3.23 -21.43 7.07
C ASP A 34 -1.74 -21.29 7.38
N LYS A 35 -0.96 -22.39 7.25
CA LYS A 35 0.50 -22.38 7.48
C LYS A 35 1.24 -21.30 6.66
N GLU A 36 0.80 -21.06 5.43
CA GLU A 36 1.40 -20.05 4.54
C GLU A 36 1.16 -18.62 5.07
N SER A 37 -0.07 -18.33 5.50
CA SER A 37 -0.48 -17.02 6.02
C SER A 37 0.13 -16.73 7.38
N ASP A 38 0.16 -17.71 8.27
CA ASP A 38 0.73 -17.58 9.62
C ASP A 38 2.26 -17.39 9.59
N ASN A 39 2.94 -17.93 8.59
CA ASN A 39 4.38 -17.71 8.37
C ASN A 39 4.69 -16.34 7.74
N CYS A 40 3.76 -15.78 6.96
CA CYS A 40 3.96 -14.51 6.24
C CYS A 40 3.47 -13.27 7.01
N SER A 41 2.64 -13.45 8.04
CA SER A 41 2.13 -12.37 8.88
C SER A 41 3.23 -11.85 9.81
N LYS A 42 3.36 -10.53 9.88
CA LYS A 42 4.31 -9.86 10.80
C LYS A 42 3.59 -9.46 12.08
N VAL A 43 4.32 -9.53 13.19
CA VAL A 43 3.86 -8.99 14.48
C VAL A 43 3.59 -7.50 14.35
N ASP A 44 2.52 -7.00 14.97
CA ASP A 44 2.06 -5.60 14.91
C ASP A 44 1.73 -5.12 13.49
N HIS A 45 1.36 -6.04 12.60
CA HIS A 45 0.92 -5.71 11.24
C HIS A 45 -0.41 -6.39 10.91
N ILE A 46 -1.27 -5.64 10.22
CA ILE A 46 -2.46 -6.14 9.55
C ILE A 46 -1.99 -6.91 8.32
N TYR A 47 -2.28 -8.21 8.30
CA TYR A 47 -1.95 -9.10 7.19
C TYR A 47 -3.12 -9.18 6.20
N MET A 48 -2.78 -9.08 4.91
CA MET A 48 -3.73 -9.18 3.80
C MET A 48 -3.15 -10.09 2.72
N ASP A 49 -3.93 -11.08 2.30
CA ASP A 49 -3.49 -12.20 1.44
C ASP A 49 -4.01 -12.14 -0.01
N SER A 50 -4.79 -11.11 -0.33
CA SER A 50 -5.47 -10.94 -1.62
C SER A 50 -5.04 -9.67 -2.35
N GLU A 51 -4.92 -9.78 -3.68
CA GLU A 51 -4.71 -8.64 -4.58
C GLU A 51 -5.82 -7.60 -4.47
N LEU A 52 -7.02 -8.01 -4.05
CA LEU A 52 -8.19 -7.15 -3.98
C LEU A 52 -8.03 -6.07 -2.92
N PHE A 53 -7.32 -6.35 -1.83
CA PHE A 53 -7.03 -5.34 -0.81
C PHE A 53 -6.19 -4.18 -1.36
N GLY A 54 -5.41 -4.45 -2.42
CA GLY A 54 -4.77 -3.42 -3.21
C GLY A 54 -5.73 -2.86 -4.24
N VAL A 55 -6.05 -3.64 -5.28
CA VAL A 55 -6.74 -3.18 -6.52
C VAL A 55 -8.18 -2.71 -6.28
N GLY A 56 -8.83 -3.18 -5.20
CA GLY A 56 -10.22 -2.85 -4.87
C GLY A 56 -10.44 -1.46 -4.29
N CYS A 57 -9.39 -0.69 -3.98
CA CYS A 57 -9.58 0.69 -3.55
C CYS A 57 -9.85 1.63 -4.74
N CYS A 58 -10.73 2.61 -4.53
CA CYS A 58 -10.99 3.68 -5.49
C CYS A 58 -9.84 4.69 -5.54
N CYS A 59 -9.69 5.38 -6.67
CA CYS A 59 -8.76 6.51 -6.81
C CYS A 59 -9.34 7.51 -7.81
N LEU A 60 -8.99 8.79 -7.63
CA LEU A 60 -9.25 9.81 -8.62
C LEU A 60 -8.06 9.84 -9.59
N GLN A 61 -8.33 9.69 -10.88
CA GLN A 61 -7.33 9.76 -11.94
C GLN A 61 -7.70 10.90 -12.89
N VAL A 62 -6.73 11.76 -13.18
CA VAL A 62 -6.87 12.90 -14.09
C VAL A 62 -5.85 12.75 -15.20
N THR A 63 -6.30 12.86 -16.45
CA THR A 63 -5.46 12.80 -17.65
C THR A 63 -5.44 14.15 -18.34
N PHE A 64 -4.26 14.73 -18.51
CA PHE A 64 -4.05 15.96 -19.27
C PHE A 64 -3.60 15.63 -20.69
N GLN A 65 -4.16 16.35 -21.67
CA GLN A 65 -3.70 16.30 -23.05
C GLN A 65 -2.72 17.46 -23.28
N ALA A 66 -1.50 17.15 -23.70
CA ALA A 66 -0.51 18.14 -24.14
C ALA A 66 -0.61 18.36 -25.66
N SER A 67 -0.12 19.49 -26.16
CA SER A 67 -0.12 19.83 -27.58
C SER A 67 0.94 19.03 -28.35
N ASP A 68 2.07 18.71 -27.73
CA ASP A 68 3.19 17.97 -28.34
C ASP A 68 3.85 17.00 -27.36
N ILE A 69 4.61 16.03 -27.90
CA ILE A 69 5.35 15.05 -27.10
C ILE A 69 6.39 15.70 -26.18
N ASN A 70 7.02 16.80 -26.62
CA ASN A 70 8.01 17.50 -25.81
C ASN A 70 7.36 18.17 -24.59
N GLU A 71 6.20 18.79 -24.78
CA GLU A 71 5.42 19.38 -23.70
C GLU A 71 4.91 18.31 -22.74
N ALA A 72 4.42 17.17 -23.26
CA ALA A 72 3.97 16.06 -22.44
C ALA A 72 5.06 15.55 -21.49
N ARG A 73 6.32 15.50 -21.95
CA ARG A 73 7.46 15.07 -21.12
C ARG A 73 7.77 16.08 -20.03
N ILE A 74 7.80 17.36 -20.35
CA ILE A 74 8.02 18.44 -19.37
C ILE A 74 6.92 18.42 -18.31
N LEU A 75 5.66 18.30 -18.72
CA LEU A 75 4.52 18.22 -17.82
C LEU A 75 4.62 16.97 -16.91
N TYR A 76 4.99 15.82 -17.47
CA TYR A 76 5.18 14.59 -16.69
C TYR A 76 6.30 14.73 -15.64
N ASP A 77 7.43 15.31 -16.02
CA ASP A 77 8.56 15.53 -15.12
C ASP A 77 8.19 16.51 -13.99
N GLN A 78 7.38 17.53 -14.28
CA GLN A 78 6.88 18.49 -13.29
C GLN A 78 5.84 17.89 -12.34
N LEU A 79 4.98 16.99 -12.82
CA LEU A 79 3.96 16.35 -11.99
C LEU A 79 4.54 15.25 -11.09
N THR A 80 5.64 14.62 -11.49
CA THR A 80 6.30 13.55 -10.73
C THR A 80 6.58 13.92 -9.25
N PRO A 81 7.18 15.07 -8.91
CA PRO A 81 7.38 15.47 -7.51
C PRO A 81 6.08 15.86 -6.79
N LEU A 82 5.02 16.24 -7.51
CA LEU A 82 3.72 16.60 -6.92
C LEU A 82 2.89 15.37 -6.53
N CYS A 83 3.08 14.23 -7.20
CA CYS A 83 2.37 12.98 -6.91
C CYS A 83 2.37 12.58 -5.41
N PRO A 84 3.51 12.50 -4.70
CA PRO A 84 3.51 12.13 -3.28
C PRO A 84 2.85 13.18 -2.39
N ILE A 85 2.94 14.47 -2.75
CA ILE A 85 2.32 15.57 -2.00
C ILE A 85 0.80 15.48 -2.12
N LEU A 86 0.29 15.34 -3.34
CA LEU A 86 -1.13 15.18 -3.60
C LEU A 86 -1.69 13.95 -2.89
N MET A 87 -0.97 12.82 -2.95
CA MET A 87 -1.33 11.59 -2.26
C MET A 87 -1.44 11.74 -0.74
N ALA A 88 -0.51 12.47 -0.12
CA ALA A 88 -0.56 12.78 1.31
C ALA A 88 -1.73 13.74 1.63
N SER A 89 -1.97 14.73 0.79
CA SER A 89 -3.07 15.69 0.99
C SER A 89 -4.46 15.06 0.82
N THR A 90 -4.58 14.04 -0.01
CA THR A 90 -5.84 13.30 -0.26
C THR A 90 -5.86 11.96 0.47
N ALA A 91 -5.12 11.83 1.58
CA ALA A 91 -5.09 10.60 2.34
C ALA A 91 -6.50 10.24 2.85
N ALA A 92 -6.99 9.07 2.45
CA ALA A 92 -8.38 8.65 2.68
C ALA A 92 -8.51 7.13 2.91
N SER A 93 -7.43 6.45 3.29
CA SER A 93 -7.44 5.00 3.51
C SER A 93 -6.75 4.60 4.82
N PRO A 94 -7.24 5.04 5.99
CA PRO A 94 -6.65 4.69 7.29
C PRO A 94 -7.10 3.33 7.83
N ILE A 95 -8.12 2.69 7.24
CA ILE A 95 -8.69 1.43 7.73
C ILE A 95 -8.45 0.32 6.71
N HIS A 96 -7.83 -0.77 7.16
CA HIS A 96 -7.55 -1.94 6.34
C HIS A 96 -8.08 -3.20 7.04
N ARG A 97 -8.91 -3.98 6.33
CA ARG A 97 -9.46 -5.27 6.81
C ARG A 97 -10.16 -5.16 8.20
N GLY A 98 -10.75 -4.00 8.49
CA GLY A 98 -11.45 -3.72 9.75
C GLY A 98 -10.57 -3.21 10.90
N TYR A 99 -9.26 -3.05 10.69
CA TYR A 99 -8.34 -2.49 11.66
C TYR A 99 -7.84 -1.11 11.22
N LEU A 100 -7.61 -0.24 12.20
CA LEU A 100 -6.97 1.06 11.97
C LEU A 100 -5.47 0.84 11.72
N SER A 101 -4.97 1.35 10.60
CA SER A 101 -3.55 1.29 10.25
C SER A 101 -2.82 2.56 10.61
N ASP A 102 -1.52 2.45 10.89
CA ASP A 102 -0.60 3.59 11.10
C ASP A 102 -0.16 4.23 9.77
N ILE A 103 -0.98 4.08 8.72
CA ILE A 103 -0.81 4.72 7.43
C ILE A 103 -2.17 5.22 6.94
N ASP A 104 -2.18 6.41 6.35
CA ASP A 104 -3.40 7.04 5.85
C ASP A 104 -3.55 6.93 4.33
N CYS A 105 -2.46 6.55 3.65
CA CYS A 105 -2.41 6.37 2.20
C CYS A 105 -2.35 4.88 1.83
N ARG A 106 -3.14 4.49 0.82
CA ARG A 106 -3.07 3.15 0.18
C ARG A 106 -1.67 2.80 -0.33
N TRP A 107 -0.93 3.79 -0.79
CA TRP A 107 0.42 3.62 -1.31
C TRP A 107 1.44 4.12 -0.30
N LYS A 108 2.37 3.24 0.10
CA LYS A 108 3.50 3.65 0.92
C LYS A 108 4.54 4.33 0.02
N PRO A 109 4.97 5.57 0.29
CA PRO A 109 6.22 6.05 -0.29
C PRO A 109 7.31 5.05 0.08
N LYS A 110 8.13 4.63 -0.90
CA LYS A 110 9.32 3.82 -0.60
C LYS A 110 10.13 4.61 0.42
N LYS A 111 10.18 4.15 1.68
CA LYS A 111 11.11 4.71 2.66
C LYS A 111 12.51 4.59 2.05
N ASN A 112 13.20 5.72 1.93
CA ASN A 112 14.52 5.87 1.34
C ASN A 112 15.43 4.68 1.64
N VAL A 113 15.73 3.89 0.61
CA VAL A 113 16.95 3.06 0.55
C VAL A 113 18.11 4.02 0.32
N ALA A 114 18.40 4.82 1.33
CA ALA A 114 19.55 5.72 1.43
C ALA A 114 19.79 6.04 2.92
N LYS A 115 20.06 4.99 3.69
CA LYS A 115 20.85 5.09 4.94
C LYS A 115 21.95 4.05 4.86
N ASN A 116 22.93 4.34 4.02
CA ASN A 116 24.30 3.86 4.19
C ASN A 116 25.16 5.12 4.26
N HIS A 117 25.40 5.57 5.49
CA HIS A 117 26.61 6.17 6.04
C HIS A 117 26.26 6.81 7.40
#